data_AF-A0A7X9L8Y8-F1
#
_entry.id   AF-A0A7X9L8Y8-F1
#
_cell.length_a   1.000
_cell.length_b   1.000
_cell.length_c   1.000
_cell.angle_alpha   90.00
_cell.angle_beta   90.00
_cell.angle_gamma   90.00
#
_symmetry.space_group_name_H-M   'P 1'
#
loop_
_entity.id
_entity.type
_entity.pdbx_description
1 polymer ?
#
loop_
_entity_poly.entity_id
_entity_poly.type
_entity_poly.pdbx_seq_one_letter_code
_entity_poly.pdbx_strand_id
1 'polypeptide(L)'
;MECPAGRVLVGAARLGLGLMLFPTGNCIRQGRFDARFARARGHYVFNHTVSHRQLTRLSYAGVLRELGTPGIQSRYGRPPFGDWNAMVARAYAAKGMRIWLWNIDTNDWRGHPRDSVVGTVVRSARPGGTVLMHMQWHGFSVEALTRMKAGLAERGLGVCRNYPGTTPARSWKVRC
;
A
#
# COMPACT_ATOMS: atom_id res chain seq x y z
N MET A 1 1.33 14.20 4.57
CA MET A 1 1.35 13.68 3.18
C MET A 1 2.37 12.56 3.14
N GLU A 2 1.96 11.36 2.72
CA GLU A 2 2.80 10.16 2.68
C GLU A 2 4.05 10.35 1.79
N CYS A 3 5.05 9.44 1.86
CA CYS A 3 6.29 9.40 1.06
C CYS A 3 7.48 10.22 1.66
N PRO A 4 8.60 9.58 2.05
CA PRO A 4 9.43 8.72 1.19
C PRO A 4 9.81 7.35 1.80
N ALA A 5 10.10 6.37 0.94
CA ALA A 5 10.25 4.95 1.32
C ALA A 5 11.61 4.31 0.97
N GLY A 6 12.53 5.02 0.34
CA GLY A 6 13.69 4.43 -0.37
C GLY A 6 14.46 3.36 0.42
N ARG A 7 14.94 3.69 1.63
CA ARG A 7 15.68 2.75 2.49
C ARG A 7 14.84 1.56 2.95
N VAL A 8 13.56 1.79 3.24
CA VAL A 8 12.64 0.74 3.71
C VAL A 8 12.33 -0.25 2.59
N LEU A 9 12.18 0.21 1.35
CA LEU A 9 11.99 -0.66 0.19
C LEU A 9 13.19 -1.59 -0.02
N VAL A 10 14.41 -1.05 0.04
CA VAL A 10 15.62 -1.88 -0.05
C VAL A 10 15.67 -2.93 1.07
N GLY A 11 15.39 -2.52 2.32
CA GLY A 11 15.38 -3.44 3.46
C GLY A 11 14.30 -4.53 3.32
N ALA A 12 13.08 -4.16 2.94
CA ALA A 12 12.00 -5.10 2.72
C ALA A 12 12.35 -6.13 1.63
N ALA A 13 12.96 -5.70 0.52
CA ALA A 13 13.39 -6.61 -0.54
C ALA A 13 14.47 -7.59 -0.06
N ARG A 14 15.44 -7.14 0.76
CA ARG A 14 16.46 -8.01 1.38
C ARG A 14 15.86 -9.00 2.37
N LEU A 15 14.77 -8.64 3.03
CA LEU A 15 13.98 -9.54 3.89
C LEU A 15 13.10 -10.51 3.07
N GLY A 16 13.09 -10.43 1.73
CA GLY A 16 12.22 -11.22 0.87
C GLY A 16 10.74 -10.81 0.95
N LEU A 17 10.45 -9.57 1.38
CA LEU A 17 9.09 -9.07 1.59
C LEU A 17 8.57 -8.29 0.37
N GLY A 18 7.38 -8.68 -0.10
CA GLY A 18 6.64 -7.99 -1.15
C GLY A 18 5.64 -7.01 -0.55
N LEU A 19 6.01 -5.74 -0.46
CA LEU A 19 5.11 -4.69 0.02
C LEU A 19 4.06 -4.31 -1.04
N MET A 20 2.83 -4.04 -0.58
CA MET A 20 1.76 -3.45 -1.38
C MET A 20 1.74 -1.94 -1.14
N LEU A 21 2.28 -1.17 -2.09
CA LEU A 21 2.49 0.26 -1.96
C LEU A 21 1.41 1.02 -2.73
N PHE A 22 0.81 2.01 -2.07
CA PHE A 22 -0.28 2.82 -2.60
C PHE A 22 0.16 4.31 -2.58
N PRO A 23 1.10 4.74 -3.43
CA PRO A 23 1.51 6.14 -3.50
C PRO A 23 0.43 7.03 -4.13
N THR A 24 0.35 8.27 -3.67
CA THR A 24 -0.46 9.31 -4.33
C THR A 24 0.24 9.82 -5.60
N GLY A 25 -0.54 10.31 -6.57
CA GLY A 25 -0.02 10.99 -7.76
C GLY A 25 0.81 12.23 -7.42
N ASN A 26 0.45 12.96 -6.37
CA ASN A 26 1.23 14.10 -5.87
C ASN A 26 2.64 13.68 -5.43
N CYS A 27 2.80 12.56 -4.71
CA CYS A 27 4.13 12.05 -4.36
C CYS A 27 4.99 11.76 -5.60
N ILE A 28 4.39 11.13 -6.61
CA ILE A 28 5.08 10.74 -7.84
C ILE A 28 5.51 11.98 -8.61
N ARG A 29 4.60 12.93 -8.80
CA ARG A 29 4.89 14.20 -9.47
C ARG A 29 5.99 15.00 -8.76
N GLN A 30 6.03 14.96 -7.44
CA GLN A 30 7.04 15.66 -6.62
C GLN A 30 8.36 14.89 -6.49
N GLY A 31 8.52 13.72 -7.12
CA GLY A 31 9.73 12.90 -6.98
C GLY A 31 9.93 12.26 -5.60
N ARG A 32 8.92 12.29 -4.72
CA ARG A 32 8.99 11.73 -3.36
C ARG A 32 8.78 10.21 -3.34
N PHE A 33 8.28 9.64 -4.42
CA PHE A 33 8.11 8.21 -4.61
C PHE A 33 8.44 7.81 -6.05
N ASP A 34 9.32 6.82 -6.22
CA ASP A 34 9.64 6.22 -7.51
C ASP A 34 9.05 4.81 -7.63
N ALA A 35 8.03 4.69 -8.49
CA ALA A 35 7.36 3.43 -8.77
C ALA A 35 8.24 2.43 -9.53
N ARG A 36 9.16 2.90 -10.38
CA ARG A 36 10.11 2.01 -11.09
C ARG A 36 11.09 1.44 -10.09
N PHE A 37 11.65 2.26 -9.20
CA PHE A 37 12.54 1.82 -8.13
C PHE A 37 11.92 0.76 -7.23
N ALA A 38 10.66 0.96 -6.83
CA ALA A 38 9.93 0.02 -5.99
C ALA A 38 9.64 -1.30 -6.72
N ARG A 39 9.17 -1.24 -7.97
CA ARG A 39 8.87 -2.43 -8.78
C ARG A 39 10.11 -3.25 -9.09
N ALA A 40 11.25 -2.60 -9.36
CA ALA A 40 12.53 -3.27 -9.62
C ALA A 40 13.04 -4.09 -8.44
N ARG A 41 12.51 -3.85 -7.24
CA ARG A 41 12.81 -4.59 -5.99
C ARG A 41 11.74 -5.63 -5.63
N GLY A 42 10.82 -5.88 -6.56
CA GLY A 42 9.77 -6.89 -6.41
C GLY A 42 8.62 -6.46 -5.50
N HIS A 43 8.46 -5.16 -5.23
CA HIS A 43 7.26 -4.64 -4.55
C HIS A 43 6.13 -4.37 -5.54
N TYR A 44 4.90 -4.34 -5.04
CA TYR A 44 3.71 -4.05 -5.82
C TYR A 44 3.33 -2.59 -5.62
N VAL A 45 2.97 -1.90 -6.71
CA VAL A 45 2.67 -0.46 -6.68
C VAL A 45 1.34 -0.20 -7.37
N PHE A 46 0.40 0.35 -6.59
CA PHE A 46 -1.00 0.52 -6.93
C PHE A 46 -1.48 1.98 -6.74
N ASN A 47 -2.68 2.29 -7.21
CA ASN A 47 -3.21 3.66 -7.21
C ASN A 47 -3.72 4.09 -5.82
N HIS A 48 -3.35 5.28 -5.34
CA HIS A 48 -3.95 5.91 -4.15
C HIS A 48 -4.43 7.33 -4.41
N THR A 49 -5.09 7.52 -5.55
CA THR A 49 -5.55 8.80 -6.09
C THR A 49 -4.42 9.78 -6.40
N VAL A 50 -4.76 10.94 -6.96
CA VAL A 50 -3.79 12.00 -7.23
C VAL A 50 -3.50 12.78 -5.95
N SER A 51 -4.54 13.22 -5.25
CA SER A 51 -4.40 14.23 -4.19
C SER A 51 -4.98 13.81 -2.84
N HIS A 52 -5.39 12.54 -2.68
CA HIS A 52 -5.89 11.97 -1.42
C HIS A 52 -7.20 12.64 -0.95
N ARG A 53 -8.10 12.95 -1.89
CA ARG A 53 -9.44 13.47 -1.58
C ARG A 53 -10.40 12.37 -1.19
N GLN A 54 -11.35 12.68 -0.32
CA GLN A 54 -12.45 11.77 0.02
C GLN A 54 -13.38 11.62 -1.21
N LEU A 55 -13.30 10.48 -1.88
CA LEU A 55 -13.90 10.27 -3.21
C LEU A 55 -15.44 10.31 -3.18
N THR A 56 -16.05 9.90 -2.08
CA THR A 56 -17.51 9.93 -1.86
C THR A 56 -18.09 11.35 -1.83
N ARG A 57 -17.24 12.36 -1.62
CA ARG A 57 -17.61 13.80 -1.65
C ARG A 57 -17.40 14.46 -3.01
N LEU A 58 -17.00 13.70 -4.02
CA LEU A 58 -16.73 14.21 -5.37
C LEU A 58 -17.83 13.79 -6.35
N SER A 59 -17.96 14.52 -7.44
CA SER A 59 -18.71 14.05 -8.60
C SER A 59 -17.98 12.87 -9.27
N TYR A 60 -18.71 12.08 -10.05
CA TYR A 60 -18.13 10.96 -10.82
C TYR A 60 -16.93 11.37 -11.68
N ALA A 61 -17.05 12.50 -12.40
CA ALA A 61 -15.93 13.08 -13.15
C ALA A 61 -14.77 13.50 -12.25
N GLY A 62 -15.04 13.99 -11.04
CA GLY A 62 -14.02 14.28 -10.03
C GLY A 62 -13.26 13.02 -9.59
N VAL A 63 -13.96 11.92 -9.35
CA VAL A 63 -13.33 10.64 -9.02
C VAL A 63 -12.49 10.13 -10.20
N LEU A 64 -12.97 10.20 -11.43
CA LEU A 64 -12.20 9.78 -12.60
C LEU A 64 -10.90 10.60 -12.78
N ARG A 65 -10.91 11.88 -12.41
CA ARG A 65 -9.70 12.72 -12.38
C ARG A 65 -8.74 12.27 -11.29
N GLU A 66 -9.23 12.03 -10.08
CA GLU A 66 -8.41 11.52 -8.97
C GLU A 66 -7.79 10.16 -9.26
N LEU A 67 -8.42 9.28 -10.04
CA LEU A 67 -7.88 7.98 -10.44
C LEU A 67 -6.95 8.04 -11.66
N GLY A 68 -6.80 9.22 -12.27
CA GLY A 68 -6.00 9.47 -13.47
C GLY A 68 -4.53 9.77 -13.21
N THR A 69 -3.88 10.40 -14.19
CA THR A 69 -2.50 10.91 -14.12
C THR A 69 -2.44 12.12 -13.18
N PRO A 70 -1.37 12.31 -12.37
CA PRO A 70 -0.14 11.51 -12.28
C PRO A 70 -0.22 10.27 -11.36
N GLY A 71 -1.42 9.86 -10.96
CA GLY A 71 -1.62 8.63 -10.19
C GLY A 71 -1.20 7.37 -10.96
N ILE A 72 -0.92 6.30 -10.23
CA ILE A 72 -0.48 5.03 -10.81
C ILE A 72 -1.60 4.40 -11.63
N GLN A 73 -1.37 4.17 -12.93
CA GLN A 73 -2.22 3.30 -13.73
C GLN A 73 -1.89 1.84 -13.41
N SER A 74 -2.78 1.14 -12.70
CA SER A 74 -2.57 -0.24 -12.26
C SER A 74 -3.90 -0.99 -12.16
N ARG A 75 -3.89 -2.26 -11.73
CA ARG A 75 -5.10 -3.07 -11.60
C ARG A 75 -5.86 -2.85 -10.31
N TYR A 76 -5.20 -2.31 -9.30
CA TYR A 76 -5.80 -2.07 -7.99
C TYR A 76 -5.62 -0.61 -7.62
N GLY A 77 -6.52 -0.12 -6.80
CA GLY A 77 -6.25 1.07 -6.04
C GLY A 77 -6.98 1.05 -4.71
N ARG A 78 -6.60 1.96 -3.83
CA ARG A 78 -7.18 2.10 -2.51
C ARG A 78 -7.81 3.48 -2.40
N PRO A 79 -9.11 3.60 -2.11
CA PRO A 79 -9.72 4.89 -1.86
C PRO A 79 -9.14 5.48 -0.56
N PRO A 80 -8.83 6.79 -0.52
CA PRO A 80 -8.49 7.50 0.70
C PRO A 80 -9.53 7.24 1.80
N PHE A 81 -9.05 7.11 3.05
CA PHE A 81 -9.87 6.81 4.23
C PHE A 81 -10.59 5.46 4.20
N GLY A 82 -10.38 4.63 3.17
CA GLY A 82 -11.14 3.39 2.96
C GLY A 82 -12.59 3.63 2.54
N ASP A 83 -12.95 4.88 2.22
CA ASP A 83 -14.33 5.30 1.99
C ASP A 83 -14.71 5.18 0.51
N TRP A 84 -15.82 4.48 0.23
CA TRP A 84 -16.31 4.27 -1.12
C TRP A 84 -17.82 3.99 -1.13
N ASN A 85 -18.45 4.28 -2.27
CA ASN A 85 -19.85 3.97 -2.55
C ASN A 85 -20.00 3.45 -4.00
N ALA A 86 -21.23 3.18 -4.44
CA ALA A 86 -21.49 2.64 -5.79
C ALA A 86 -20.92 3.52 -6.92
N MET A 87 -20.95 4.84 -6.77
CA MET A 87 -20.38 5.78 -7.75
C MET A 87 -18.85 5.63 -7.81
N VAL A 88 -18.18 5.57 -6.66
CA VAL A 88 -16.73 5.35 -6.59
C VAL A 88 -16.35 3.99 -7.18
N ALA A 89 -17.07 2.92 -6.83
CA ALA A 89 -16.82 1.58 -7.38
C ALA A 89 -16.92 1.54 -8.92
N ARG A 90 -17.95 2.19 -9.49
CA ARG A 90 -18.09 2.35 -10.94
C ARG A 90 -16.92 3.11 -11.56
N ALA A 91 -16.43 4.16 -10.91
CA ALA A 91 -15.30 4.95 -11.40
C ALA A 91 -13.99 4.13 -11.40
N TYR A 92 -13.76 3.32 -10.35
CA TYR A 92 -12.66 2.36 -10.30
C TYR A 92 -12.76 1.35 -11.46
N ALA A 93 -13.93 0.76 -11.68
CA ALA A 93 -14.16 -0.18 -12.78
C ALA A 93 -13.93 0.46 -14.15
N ALA A 94 -14.40 1.70 -14.37
CA ALA A 94 -14.19 2.46 -15.60
C ALA A 94 -12.70 2.77 -15.88
N LYS A 95 -11.87 2.79 -14.85
CA LYS A 95 -10.40 2.92 -14.96
C LYS A 95 -9.68 1.56 -15.02
N GLY A 96 -10.41 0.45 -15.06
CA GLY A 96 -9.85 -0.91 -15.05
C GLY A 96 -9.21 -1.30 -13.72
N MET A 97 -9.66 -0.69 -12.62
CA MET A 97 -9.12 -0.90 -11.27
C MET A 97 -10.13 -1.61 -10.37
N ARG A 98 -9.63 -2.49 -9.50
CA ARG A 98 -10.36 -3.05 -8.36
C ARG A 98 -9.97 -2.32 -7.07
N ILE A 99 -10.91 -2.20 -6.13
CA ILE A 99 -10.63 -1.61 -4.81
C ILE A 99 -9.90 -2.63 -3.94
N TRP A 100 -8.80 -2.22 -3.30
CA TRP A 100 -8.04 -3.02 -2.32
C TRP A 100 -8.04 -2.34 -0.95
N LEU A 101 -8.78 -2.91 0.01
CA LEU A 101 -8.88 -2.45 1.40
C LEU A 101 -8.04 -3.33 2.35
N TRP A 102 -8.20 -3.09 3.65
CA TRP A 102 -7.56 -3.83 4.72
C TRP A 102 -8.61 -4.40 5.67
N ASN A 103 -8.20 -5.35 6.50
CA ASN A 103 -9.03 -5.87 7.58
C ASN A 103 -8.35 -5.79 8.95
N ILE A 104 -7.12 -5.27 8.99
CA ILE A 104 -6.35 -4.99 10.20
C ILE A 104 -5.79 -3.57 10.05
N ASP A 105 -6.22 -2.63 10.89
CA ASP A 105 -5.69 -1.27 10.92
C ASP A 105 -4.71 -1.13 12.08
N THR A 106 -3.50 -0.64 11.82
CA THR A 106 -2.51 -0.39 12.86
C THR A 106 -2.75 0.92 13.61
N ASN A 107 -3.59 1.80 13.06
CA ASN A 107 -3.76 3.18 13.52
C ASN A 107 -2.43 3.95 13.65
N ASP A 108 -1.37 3.54 12.94
CA ASP A 108 -0.05 4.17 12.99
C ASP A 108 -0.09 5.67 12.66
N TRP A 109 -1.07 6.08 11.86
CA TRP A 109 -1.37 7.47 11.53
C TRP A 109 -1.76 8.36 12.72
N ARG A 110 -2.04 7.77 13.89
CA ARG A 110 -2.23 8.48 15.16
C ARG A 110 -0.91 8.79 15.88
N GLY A 111 0.24 8.47 15.29
CA GLY A 111 1.55 8.67 15.90
C GLY A 111 1.95 7.56 16.88
N HIS A 112 1.37 6.37 16.76
CA HIS A 112 1.74 5.26 17.63
C HIS A 112 3.21 4.87 17.47
N PRO A 113 3.91 4.54 18.58
CA PRO A 113 5.31 4.13 18.51
C PRO A 113 5.43 2.82 17.75
N ARG A 114 6.58 2.63 17.11
CA ARG A 114 6.90 1.44 16.32
C ARG A 114 6.54 0.13 17.03
N ASP A 115 6.86 0.01 18.31
CA ASP A 115 6.67 -1.21 19.09
C ASP A 115 5.18 -1.54 19.27
N SER A 116 4.33 -0.52 19.43
CA SER A 116 2.88 -0.68 19.44
C SER A 116 2.37 -1.17 18.10
N VAL A 117 2.86 -0.59 17.00
CA VAL A 117 2.50 -1.00 15.63
C VAL A 117 2.92 -2.45 15.36
N VAL A 118 4.15 -2.83 15.70
CA VAL A 118 4.64 -4.23 15.59
C VAL A 118 3.74 -5.17 16.39
N GLY A 119 3.45 -4.85 17.65
CA GLY A 119 2.59 -5.67 18.50
C GLY A 119 1.18 -5.84 17.93
N THR A 120 0.59 -4.77 17.39
CA THR A 120 -0.74 -4.83 16.76
C THR A 120 -0.73 -5.73 15.53
N VAL A 121 0.28 -5.62 14.67
CA VAL A 121 0.42 -6.49 13.50
C VAL A 121 0.56 -7.96 13.93
N VAL A 122 1.50 -8.24 14.84
CA VAL A 122 1.79 -9.61 15.27
C VAL A 122 0.60 -10.25 15.97
N ARG A 123 -0.19 -9.51 16.75
CA ARG A 123 -1.39 -10.07 17.43
C ARG A 123 -2.59 -10.24 16.48
N SER A 124 -2.85 -9.26 15.63
CA SER A 124 -4.11 -9.18 14.88
C SER A 124 -4.06 -9.84 13.50
N ALA A 125 -2.87 -10.13 12.97
CA ALA A 125 -2.74 -10.79 11.68
C ALA A 125 -3.37 -12.19 11.66
N ARG A 126 -3.89 -12.56 10.49
CA ARG A 126 -4.52 -13.85 10.19
C ARG A 126 -4.24 -14.25 8.74
N PRO A 127 -4.32 -15.55 8.39
CA PRO A 127 -4.17 -16.00 7.00
C PRO A 127 -5.11 -15.24 6.05
N GLY A 128 -4.61 -14.81 4.89
CA GLY A 128 -5.36 -14.01 3.93
C GLY A 128 -5.65 -12.56 4.37
N GLY A 129 -5.12 -12.11 5.51
CA GLY A 129 -5.29 -10.75 6.01
C GLY A 129 -4.54 -9.68 5.22
N THR A 130 -5.03 -8.44 5.28
CA THR A 130 -4.31 -7.25 4.80
C THR A 130 -4.20 -6.24 5.94
N VAL A 131 -2.96 -5.86 6.25
CA VAL A 131 -2.62 -4.87 7.28
C VAL A 131 -2.48 -3.48 6.63
N LEU A 132 -3.11 -2.46 7.20
CA LEU A 132 -2.88 -1.05 6.85
C LEU A 132 -1.74 -0.46 7.67
N MET A 133 -0.78 0.12 6.96
CA MET A 133 0.29 0.97 7.48
C MET A 133 0.55 2.10 6.48
N HIS A 134 1.22 3.14 6.93
CA HIS A 134 1.47 4.36 6.17
C HIS A 134 2.97 4.65 6.11
N MET A 135 3.47 5.01 4.91
CA MET A 135 4.91 5.07 4.63
C MET A 135 5.68 6.15 5.43
N GLN A 136 4.98 7.13 5.98
CA GLN A 136 5.55 8.28 6.70
C GLN A 136 5.57 8.11 8.23
N TRP A 137 5.02 7.01 8.75
CA TRP A 137 4.88 6.81 10.20
C TRP A 137 5.88 5.80 10.76
N HIS A 138 6.07 5.82 12.08
CA HIS A 138 7.14 5.08 12.78
C HIS A 138 7.12 3.57 12.54
N GLY A 139 5.94 3.00 12.27
CA GLY A 139 5.78 1.59 11.95
C GLY A 139 6.42 1.18 10.62
N PHE A 140 6.57 2.10 9.66
CA PHE A 140 7.14 1.81 8.36
C PHE A 140 8.67 1.93 8.37
N SER A 141 9.35 0.95 8.98
CA SER A 141 10.80 0.89 9.06
C SER A 141 11.33 -0.53 8.84
N VAL A 142 12.60 -0.66 8.44
CA VAL A 142 13.23 -1.98 8.25
C VAL A 142 13.17 -2.81 9.52
N GLU A 143 13.44 -2.21 10.68
CA GLU A 143 13.39 -2.90 11.97
C GLU A 143 11.99 -3.41 12.30
N ALA A 144 10.97 -2.59 12.09
CA ALA A 144 9.58 -2.99 12.32
C ALA A 144 9.18 -4.16 11.41
N LEU A 145 9.52 -4.09 10.12
CA LEU A 145 9.25 -5.17 9.17
C LEU A 145 9.97 -6.47 9.54
N THR A 146 11.22 -6.39 10.01
CA THR A 146 11.96 -7.55 10.53
C THR A 146 11.24 -8.17 11.71
N ARG A 147 10.85 -7.37 12.70
CA ARG A 147 10.16 -7.85 13.92
C ARG A 147 8.78 -8.42 13.62
N MET A 148 8.01 -7.76 12.73
CA MET A 148 6.73 -8.27 12.26
C MET A 148 6.89 -9.61 11.56
N LYS A 149 7.85 -9.75 10.64
CA LYS A 149 8.12 -11.02 9.95
C LYS A 149 8.44 -12.15 10.94
N ALA A 150 9.29 -11.89 11.93
CA ALA A 150 9.65 -12.87 12.95
C ALA A 150 8.45 -13.26 13.83
N GLY A 151 7.74 -12.30 14.42
CA GLY A 151 6.59 -12.59 15.29
C GLY A 151 5.41 -13.22 14.55
N LEU A 152 5.23 -12.93 13.26
CA LEU A 152 4.25 -13.64 12.43
C LEU A 152 4.68 -15.08 12.17
N ALA A 153 5.96 -15.33 11.92
CA ALA A 153 6.48 -16.69 11.72
C ALA A 153 6.32 -17.57 12.98
N GLU A 154 6.51 -17.00 14.19
CA GLU A 154 6.24 -17.69 15.47
C GLU A 154 4.76 -18.12 15.59
N ARG A 155 3.85 -17.40 14.94
CA ARG A 155 2.43 -17.75 14.85
C ARG A 155 2.08 -18.65 13.66
N GLY A 156 3.08 -19.16 12.93
CA GLY A 156 2.88 -19.96 11.71
C GLY A 156 2.35 -19.15 10.51
N LEU A 157 2.47 -17.82 10.54
CA LEU A 157 2.00 -16.94 9.47
C LEU A 157 3.15 -16.46 8.59
N GLY A 158 2.96 -16.58 7.28
CA GLY A 158 3.83 -15.99 6.27
C GLY A 158 3.43 -14.57 5.92
N VAL A 159 4.38 -13.80 5.39
CA VAL A 159 4.14 -12.51 4.74
C VAL A 159 4.38 -12.66 3.24
N CYS A 160 3.66 -11.89 2.42
CA CYS A 160 3.81 -11.92 0.97
C CYS A 160 5.27 -11.74 0.55
N ARG A 161 5.73 -12.53 -0.43
CA ARG A 161 7.11 -12.48 -0.92
C ARG A 161 7.26 -11.43 -2.01
N ASN A 162 8.45 -10.85 -2.10
CA ASN A 162 8.78 -10.00 -3.23
C ASN A 162 8.78 -10.81 -4.53
N TYR A 163 8.44 -10.15 -5.64
CA TYR A 163 8.51 -10.77 -6.95
C TYR A 163 9.97 -11.12 -7.26
N PRO A 164 10.31 -12.31 -7.83
CA PRO A 164 11.69 -12.72 -8.17
C PRO A 164 12.39 -11.88 -9.26
N GLY A 165 11.89 -10.67 -9.53
CA GLY A 165 12.35 -9.74 -10.54
C GLY A 165 11.56 -8.44 -10.42
N THR A 166 11.30 -7.78 -11.55
CA THR A 166 10.50 -6.53 -11.54
C THR A 166 9.01 -6.84 -11.53
N THR A 167 8.27 -6.29 -10.57
CA THR A 167 6.80 -6.41 -10.56
C THR A 167 6.19 -5.63 -11.73
N PRO A 168 5.36 -6.26 -12.59
CA PRO A 168 4.69 -5.56 -13.68
C PRO A 168 3.70 -4.51 -13.18
N ALA A 169 3.56 -3.40 -13.93
CA ALA A 169 2.65 -2.30 -13.58
C ALA A 169 1.17 -2.75 -13.47
N ARG A 170 0.80 -3.77 -14.24
CA ARG A 170 -0.54 -4.36 -14.26
C ARG A 170 -0.47 -5.88 -14.05
N SER A 171 0.21 -6.34 -13.00
CA SER A 171 0.19 -7.77 -12.63
C SER A 171 -1.16 -8.15 -12.01
N TRP A 172 -1.74 -9.28 -12.43
CA TRP A 172 -2.89 -9.91 -11.76
C TRP A 172 -2.49 -10.77 -10.57
N LYS A 173 -1.25 -11.29 -10.59
CA LYS A 173 -0.76 -12.22 -9.59
C LYS A 173 0.02 -11.45 -8.53
N VAL A 174 -0.64 -11.17 -7.42
CA VAL A 174 0.03 -10.91 -6.15
C VAL A 174 0.39 -12.28 -5.58
N ARG A 175 1.68 -12.49 -5.29
CA ARG A 175 2.17 -13.74 -4.68
C ARG A 175 2.18 -13.59 -3.16
N CYS A 176 1.03 -13.87 -2.58
CA CYS A 176 0.77 -14.21 -1.19
C CYS A 176 0.07 -15.58 -1.23
#